data_AF-A0A9X2EPG2-F1
#
_entry.id   AF-A0A9X2EPG2-F1
#
_cell.length_a   1.000
_cell.length_b   1.000
_cell.length_c   1.000
_cell.angle_alpha   90.00
_cell.angle_beta   90.00
_cell.angle_gamma   90.00
#
_symmetry.space_group_name_H-M   'P 1'
#
loop_
_entity.id
_entity.type
_entity.pdbx_description
1 polymer ?
#
loop_
_entity_poly.entity_id
_entity_poly.type
_entity_poly.pdbx_seq_one_letter_code
_entity_poly.pdbx_strand_id
1 'polypeptide(L)'
;MRTDLSAKNDGLCLTIEVCNIDTLDCLHFIADKMVDYSYSIESNVNYQLTRHNQLYYAVETYIPEKIIDEEELFENFCKDESLCAKAIVFVENIIRYSRNNGIVIWQDYENHLAQAGAAILCLHNARYVPLYTDLLLLSDLDHEVHQAYQIERIIEQHGFTKDTLKILACRATTANGQCGEDQVEGYHSELMETFTQKPELVGVFINTAAAEVTSNNFNAEDDYIQEKLEAFSKYITDAHRRTGWIDTWTNSREYALDLARLRAQGIYDYTLE
;
A
#
# COMPACT_ATOMS: atom_id res chain seq x y z
N MET A 1 27.59 -14.19 -11.35
CA MET A 1 26.47 -13.65 -10.56
C MET A 1 26.94 -13.61 -9.12
N ARG A 2 26.75 -12.48 -8.44
CA ARG A 2 27.22 -12.22 -7.07
C ARG A 2 26.12 -11.51 -6.31
N THR A 3 26.03 -11.75 -5.01
CA THR A 3 25.21 -10.95 -4.10
C THR A 3 26.07 -10.42 -2.97
N ASP A 4 25.76 -9.21 -2.53
CA ASP A 4 26.38 -8.57 -1.38
C ASP A 4 25.30 -7.91 -0.53
N LEU A 5 25.47 -7.93 0.78
CA LEU A 5 24.59 -7.25 1.71
C LEU A 5 25.41 -6.24 2.48
N SER A 6 25.07 -4.95 2.36
CA SER A 6 25.85 -3.89 2.97
C SER A 6 24.96 -2.77 3.52
N ALA A 7 25.49 -2.02 4.48
CA ALA A 7 24.82 -0.81 4.96
C ALA A 7 25.04 0.34 3.95
N LYS A 8 23.97 1.03 3.57
CA LYS A 8 23.97 2.15 2.61
C LYS A 8 22.90 3.17 3.02
N ASN A 9 23.23 4.47 3.01
CA ASN A 9 22.32 5.59 3.29
C ASN A 9 21.43 5.37 4.54
N ASP A 10 22.06 5.11 5.69
CA ASP A 10 21.39 4.79 6.97
C ASP A 10 20.49 3.53 6.98
N GLY A 11 20.45 2.82 5.86
CA GLY A 11 19.68 1.60 5.61
C GLY A 11 20.54 0.38 5.26
N LEU A 12 19.85 -0.66 4.79
CA LEU A 12 20.43 -1.94 4.38
C LEU A 12 20.13 -2.17 2.90
N CYS A 13 21.16 -2.42 2.10
CA CYS A 13 21.02 -2.62 0.65
C CYS A 13 21.48 -4.02 0.26
N LEU A 14 20.58 -4.79 -0.37
CA LEU A 14 20.92 -6.01 -1.07
C LEU A 14 21.35 -5.66 -2.50
N THR A 15 22.62 -5.87 -2.79
CA THR A 15 23.19 -5.70 -4.13
C THR A 15 23.23 -7.04 -4.84
N ILE A 16 22.65 -7.12 -6.04
CA ILE A 16 22.65 -8.31 -6.89
C ILE A 16 23.34 -7.98 -8.22
N GLU A 17 24.52 -8.55 -8.45
CA GLU A 17 25.29 -8.38 -9.68
C GLU A 17 25.10 -9.57 -10.63
N VAL A 18 24.60 -9.30 -11.83
CA VAL A 18 24.44 -10.29 -12.92
C VAL A 18 25.09 -9.77 -14.21
N CYS A 19 25.26 -10.64 -15.21
CA CYS A 19 25.85 -10.23 -16.49
C CYS A 19 24.84 -9.60 -17.45
N ASN A 20 23.56 -9.96 -17.35
CA ASN A 20 22.43 -9.39 -18.10
C ASN A 20 21.12 -9.75 -17.36
N ILE A 21 20.00 -9.20 -17.83
CA ILE A 21 18.64 -9.56 -17.40
C ILE A 21 17.81 -10.20 -18.53
N ASP A 22 18.46 -10.57 -19.63
CA ASP A 22 17.81 -11.07 -20.84
C ASP A 22 17.63 -12.60 -20.85
N THR A 23 18.20 -13.29 -19.85
CA THR A 23 18.15 -14.74 -19.74
C THR A 23 17.33 -15.19 -18.54
N LEU A 24 16.55 -16.26 -18.72
CA LEU A 24 15.70 -16.82 -17.68
C LEU A 24 16.51 -17.27 -16.45
N ASP A 25 17.70 -17.82 -16.65
CA ASP A 25 18.60 -18.23 -15.57
C ASP A 25 19.04 -17.04 -14.71
N CYS A 26 19.39 -15.90 -15.33
CA CYS A 26 19.74 -14.69 -14.59
C CYS A 26 18.54 -14.12 -13.84
N LEU A 27 17.36 -14.07 -14.48
CA LEU A 27 16.15 -13.60 -13.83
C LEU A 27 15.76 -14.48 -12.63
N HIS A 28 15.84 -15.80 -12.76
CA HIS A 28 15.58 -16.71 -11.65
C HIS A 28 16.59 -16.52 -10.52
N PHE A 29 17.88 -16.36 -10.84
CA PHE A 29 18.89 -16.07 -9.83
C PHE A 29 18.55 -14.80 -9.04
N ILE A 30 18.16 -13.72 -9.72
CA ILE A 30 17.78 -12.46 -9.06
C ILE A 30 16.54 -12.67 -8.18
N ALA A 31 15.47 -13.24 -8.74
CA ALA A 31 14.22 -13.48 -8.03
C ALA A 31 14.42 -14.37 -6.80
N ASP A 32 15.23 -15.43 -6.91
CA ASP A 32 15.55 -16.31 -5.79
C ASP A 32 16.30 -15.56 -4.69
N LYS A 33 17.23 -14.68 -5.04
CA LYS A 33 17.96 -13.88 -4.04
C LYS A 33 17.07 -12.86 -3.36
N MET A 34 16.15 -12.22 -4.08
CA MET A 34 15.15 -11.34 -3.49
C MET A 34 14.24 -12.10 -2.52
N VAL A 35 13.74 -13.28 -2.91
CA VAL A 35 12.90 -14.12 -2.06
C VAL A 35 13.66 -14.61 -0.82
N ASP A 36 14.84 -15.22 -0.99
CA ASP A 36 15.71 -15.67 0.11
C ASP A 36 15.93 -14.56 1.13
N TYR A 37 16.18 -13.35 0.63
CA TYR A 37 16.44 -12.21 1.48
C TYR A 37 15.18 -11.73 2.20
N SER A 38 14.04 -11.66 1.50
CA SER A 38 12.77 -11.25 2.11
C SER A 38 12.33 -12.14 3.28
N TYR A 39 12.73 -13.41 3.30
CA TYR A 39 12.50 -14.31 4.44
C TYR A 39 13.43 -14.04 5.62
N SER A 40 14.59 -13.42 5.39
CA SER A 40 15.63 -13.20 6.40
C SER A 40 15.75 -11.73 6.82
N ILE A 41 14.78 -10.88 6.48
CA ILE A 41 14.75 -9.45 6.86
C ILE A 41 15.00 -9.29 8.37
N GLU A 42 14.28 -10.03 9.22
CA GLU A 42 14.44 -9.95 10.68
C GLU A 42 15.87 -10.24 11.15
N SER A 43 16.52 -11.24 10.57
CA SER A 43 17.91 -11.58 10.92
C SER A 43 18.95 -10.60 10.38
N ASN A 44 18.60 -9.84 9.34
CA ASN A 44 19.51 -8.94 8.64
C ASN A 44 19.36 -7.48 9.10
N VAL A 45 18.16 -7.09 9.53
CA VAL A 45 17.85 -5.75 10.04
C VAL A 45 18.19 -5.71 11.54
N ASN A 46 19.41 -5.29 11.88
CA ASN A 46 19.81 -5.10 13.28
C ASN A 46 19.10 -3.87 13.88
N TYR A 47 18.93 -3.81 15.21
CA TYR A 47 18.18 -2.77 15.96
C TYR A 47 18.51 -1.30 15.59
N GLN A 48 19.66 -1.04 14.96
CA GLN A 48 20.05 0.29 14.49
C GLN A 48 19.29 0.75 13.23
N LEU A 49 18.67 -0.16 12.48
CA LEU A 49 17.93 0.11 11.25
C LEU A 49 16.44 0.33 11.48
N THR A 50 15.95 0.15 12.71
CA THR A 50 14.59 0.47 13.15
C THR A 50 14.54 1.77 13.96
N ARG A 51 15.51 2.67 13.77
CA ARG A 51 15.41 4.04 14.33
C ARG A 51 14.07 4.60 13.85
N HIS A 52 13.21 4.98 14.79
CA HIS A 52 11.87 5.52 14.52
C HIS A 52 10.83 4.54 13.94
N ASN A 53 10.97 3.21 14.15
CA ASN A 53 10.01 2.22 13.64
C ASN A 53 9.89 2.21 12.10
N GLN A 54 10.97 2.57 11.40
CA GLN A 54 11.01 2.59 9.94
C GLN A 54 11.93 1.49 9.39
N LEU A 55 11.59 0.94 8.22
CA LEU A 55 12.40 -0.01 7.45
C LEU A 55 13.14 0.75 6.36
N TYR A 56 14.43 1.01 6.58
CA TYR A 56 15.34 1.52 5.57
C TYR A 56 16.01 0.35 4.85
N TYR A 57 15.41 -0.09 3.75
CA TYR A 57 15.87 -1.26 3.01
C TYR A 57 15.70 -1.06 1.50
N ALA A 58 16.69 -1.50 0.71
CA ALA A 58 16.68 -1.39 -0.74
C ALA A 58 17.24 -2.65 -1.41
N VAL A 59 16.84 -2.89 -2.66
CA VAL A 59 17.41 -3.93 -3.53
C VAL A 59 17.93 -3.25 -4.79
N GLU A 60 19.22 -3.40 -5.07
CA GLU A 60 19.84 -2.83 -6.27
C GLU A 60 20.37 -3.96 -7.14
N THR A 61 19.89 -4.02 -8.39
CA THR A 61 20.36 -5.00 -9.38
C THR A 61 21.29 -4.32 -10.37
N TYR A 62 22.50 -4.86 -10.53
CA TYR A 62 23.54 -4.33 -11.41
C TYR A 62 23.79 -5.27 -12.58
N ILE A 63 23.90 -4.67 -13.77
CA ILE A 63 24.59 -5.24 -14.92
C ILE A 63 25.85 -4.40 -15.20
N PRO A 64 26.82 -4.86 -16.03
CA PRO A 64 28.07 -4.13 -16.25
C PRO A 64 27.91 -2.66 -16.70
N GLU A 65 26.78 -2.32 -17.32
CA GLU A 65 26.54 -1.03 -17.97
C GLU A 65 25.66 -0.08 -17.17
N LYS A 66 24.82 -0.58 -16.26
CA LYS A 66 23.83 0.22 -15.51
C LYS A 66 23.29 -0.51 -14.28
N ILE A 67 22.67 0.28 -13.40
CA ILE A 67 21.70 -0.22 -12.43
C ILE A 67 20.38 -0.48 -13.19
N ILE A 68 19.73 -1.59 -12.87
CA ILE A 68 18.42 -1.95 -13.41
C ILE A 68 17.34 -1.40 -12.46
N ASP A 69 16.41 -0.64 -13.02
CA ASP A 69 15.27 -0.11 -12.26
C ASP A 69 14.33 -1.25 -11.83
N GLU A 70 13.71 -1.12 -10.66
CA GLU A 70 12.78 -2.14 -10.14
C GLU A 70 11.61 -2.38 -11.10
N GLU A 71 11.09 -1.33 -11.76
CA GLU A 71 10.05 -1.47 -12.79
C GLU A 71 10.50 -2.39 -13.94
N GLU A 72 11.68 -2.13 -14.52
CA GLU A 72 12.25 -2.93 -15.63
C GLU A 72 12.45 -4.39 -15.20
N LEU A 73 12.91 -4.62 -13.97
CA LEU A 73 13.11 -5.97 -13.46
C LEU A 73 11.78 -6.73 -13.29
N PHE A 74 10.78 -6.11 -12.68
CA PHE A 74 9.48 -6.75 -12.47
C PHE A 74 8.70 -6.94 -13.76
N GLU A 75 8.86 -6.07 -14.75
CA GLU A 75 8.31 -6.27 -16.09
C GLU A 75 8.85 -7.55 -16.72
N ASN A 76 10.13 -7.86 -16.50
CA ASN A 76 10.71 -9.12 -16.93
C ASN A 76 10.22 -10.32 -16.11
N PHE A 77 10.04 -10.17 -14.79
CA PHE A 77 9.44 -11.24 -13.97
C PHE A 77 8.02 -11.58 -14.38
N CYS A 78 7.22 -10.59 -14.79
CA CYS A 78 5.83 -10.81 -15.21
C CYS A 78 5.70 -11.58 -16.54
N LYS A 79 6.78 -11.78 -17.29
CA LYS A 79 6.78 -12.55 -18.56
C LYS A 79 6.79 -14.06 -18.34
N ASP A 80 7.09 -14.53 -17.12
CA ASP A 80 7.14 -15.94 -16.76
C ASP A 80 6.34 -16.20 -15.47
N GLU A 81 5.50 -17.22 -15.45
CA GLU A 81 4.61 -17.49 -14.31
C GLU A 81 5.39 -17.83 -13.03
N SER A 82 6.52 -18.54 -13.14
CA SER A 82 7.33 -18.91 -11.98
C SER A 82 8.08 -17.70 -11.41
N LEU A 83 8.61 -16.82 -12.25
CA LEU A 83 9.21 -15.56 -11.81
C LEU A 83 8.18 -14.62 -11.20
N CYS A 84 7.01 -14.47 -11.82
CA CYS A 84 5.91 -13.67 -11.30
C CYS A 84 5.48 -14.16 -9.90
N ALA A 85 5.39 -15.48 -9.70
CA ALA A 85 5.12 -16.07 -8.40
C ALA A 85 6.18 -15.70 -7.34
N LYS A 86 7.47 -15.71 -7.70
CA LYS A 86 8.56 -15.31 -6.79
C LYS A 86 8.51 -13.81 -6.47
N ALA A 87 8.20 -12.97 -7.45
CA ALA A 87 8.02 -11.53 -7.27
C ALA A 87 6.89 -11.23 -6.27
N ILE A 88 5.77 -11.94 -6.36
CA ILE A 88 4.65 -11.82 -5.41
C ILE A 88 5.10 -12.21 -4.00
N VAL A 89 5.76 -13.35 -3.85
CA VAL A 89 6.27 -13.82 -2.55
C VAL A 89 7.21 -12.80 -1.91
N PHE A 90 8.08 -12.17 -2.71
CA PHE A 90 8.96 -11.10 -2.23
C PHE A 90 8.17 -9.93 -1.62
N VAL A 91 7.19 -9.38 -2.34
CA VAL A 91 6.35 -8.26 -1.87
C VAL A 91 5.53 -8.68 -0.63
N GLU A 92 4.93 -9.86 -0.65
CA GLU A 92 4.15 -10.39 0.48
C GLU A 92 4.98 -10.55 1.76
N ASN A 93 6.23 -10.99 1.63
CA ASN A 93 7.12 -11.14 2.78
C ASN A 93 7.46 -9.78 3.41
N ILE A 94 7.65 -8.74 2.60
CA ILE A 94 7.87 -7.37 3.08
C ILE A 94 6.63 -6.85 3.82
N ILE A 95 5.45 -6.95 3.21
CA ILE A 95 4.17 -6.56 3.82
C ILE A 95 3.98 -7.28 5.16
N ARG A 96 4.21 -8.61 5.18
CA ARG A 96 4.07 -9.43 6.39
C ARG A 96 5.03 -8.99 7.48
N TYR A 97 6.29 -8.76 7.14
CA TYR A 97 7.30 -8.33 8.09
C TYR A 97 6.92 -6.98 8.71
N SER A 98 6.61 -5.98 7.87
CA SER A 98 6.22 -4.65 8.32
C SER A 98 4.98 -4.67 9.21
N ARG A 99 3.93 -5.39 8.79
CA ARG A 99 2.68 -5.52 9.56
C ARG A 99 2.87 -6.20 10.91
N ASN A 100 3.62 -7.32 10.95
CA ASN A 100 3.81 -8.08 12.19
C ASN A 100 4.66 -7.35 13.22
N ASN A 101 5.53 -6.44 12.78
CA ASN A 101 6.44 -5.71 13.65
C ASN A 101 6.02 -4.25 13.89
N GLY A 102 4.91 -3.80 13.27
CA GLY A 102 4.48 -2.40 13.34
C GLY A 102 5.52 -1.43 12.78
N ILE A 103 6.22 -1.85 11.70
CA ILE A 103 7.28 -1.08 11.05
C ILE A 103 6.70 -0.42 9.79
N VAL A 104 7.00 0.86 9.62
CA VAL A 104 6.67 1.65 8.43
C VAL A 104 7.77 1.47 7.39
N ILE A 105 7.42 1.22 6.13
CA ILE A 105 8.37 1.10 5.03
C ILE A 105 8.76 2.50 4.59
N TRP A 106 10.03 2.86 4.72
CA TRP A 106 10.52 4.14 4.22
C TRP A 106 10.53 4.11 2.68
N GLN A 107 9.91 5.09 2.05
CA GLN A 107 9.82 5.21 0.60
C GLN A 107 10.24 6.63 0.19
N ASP A 108 11.43 6.76 -0.36
CA ASP A 108 11.90 7.98 -1.02
C ASP A 108 12.50 7.63 -2.38
N TYR A 109 13.04 8.64 -3.08
CA TYR A 109 13.66 8.44 -4.39
C TYR A 109 14.82 7.43 -4.37
N GLU A 110 15.56 7.33 -3.26
CA GLU A 110 16.74 6.47 -3.12
C GLU A 110 16.41 5.10 -2.53
N ASN A 111 15.28 4.98 -1.83
CA ASN A 111 14.85 3.82 -1.06
C ASN A 111 13.44 3.39 -1.48
N HIS A 112 13.32 2.76 -2.65
CA HIS A 112 12.06 2.27 -3.19
C HIS A 112 12.00 0.75 -3.03
N LEU A 113 11.49 0.27 -1.89
CA LEU A 113 11.38 -1.16 -1.63
C LEU A 113 10.05 -1.71 -2.12
N ALA A 114 10.07 -2.59 -3.13
CA ALA A 114 8.92 -3.34 -3.63
C ALA A 114 7.76 -2.50 -4.19
N GLN A 115 7.85 -1.17 -4.15
CA GLN A 115 6.78 -0.25 -4.51
C GLN A 115 6.55 -0.26 -6.01
N ALA A 116 7.60 -0.04 -6.79
CA ALA A 116 7.51 -0.04 -8.23
C ALA A 116 7.22 -1.46 -8.77
N GLY A 117 7.82 -2.46 -8.15
CA GLY A 117 7.55 -3.87 -8.46
C GLY A 117 6.10 -4.27 -8.24
N ALA A 118 5.49 -3.87 -7.12
CA ALA A 118 4.07 -4.12 -6.84
C ALA A 118 3.15 -3.35 -7.81
N ALA A 119 3.52 -2.14 -8.22
CA ALA A 119 2.78 -1.41 -9.25
C ALA A 119 2.83 -2.13 -10.61
N ILE A 120 3.98 -2.66 -11.02
CA ILE A 120 4.11 -3.47 -12.25
C ILE A 120 3.26 -4.75 -12.16
N LEU A 121 3.24 -5.44 -11.00
CA LEU A 121 2.34 -6.57 -10.80
C LEU A 121 0.88 -6.15 -11.03
N CYS A 122 0.45 -5.02 -10.48
CA CYS A 122 -0.90 -4.50 -10.70
C CYS A 122 -1.17 -4.25 -12.19
N LEU A 123 -0.26 -3.58 -12.90
CA LEU A 123 -0.39 -3.30 -14.33
C LEU A 123 -0.47 -4.58 -15.16
N HIS A 124 0.25 -5.63 -14.76
CA HIS A 124 0.16 -6.95 -15.39
C HIS A 124 -1.18 -7.64 -15.14
N ASN A 125 -1.73 -7.58 -13.92
CA ASN A 125 -3.02 -8.18 -13.60
C ASN A 125 -3.72 -7.49 -12.42
N ALA A 126 -4.97 -7.07 -12.63
CA ALA A 126 -5.80 -6.39 -11.64
C ALA A 126 -5.95 -7.16 -10.30
N ARG A 127 -5.79 -8.49 -10.30
CA ARG A 127 -5.87 -9.30 -9.07
C ARG A 127 -4.81 -8.93 -8.02
N TYR A 128 -3.74 -8.26 -8.44
CA TYR A 128 -2.65 -7.84 -7.55
C TYR A 128 -2.82 -6.41 -7.01
N VAL A 129 -3.86 -5.69 -7.43
CA VAL A 129 -4.19 -4.35 -6.89
C VAL A 129 -4.27 -4.35 -5.35
N PRO A 130 -4.90 -5.33 -4.68
CA PRO A 130 -4.89 -5.40 -3.21
C PRO A 130 -3.48 -5.51 -2.60
N LEU A 131 -2.53 -6.15 -3.28
CA LEU A 131 -1.15 -6.31 -2.79
C LEU A 131 -0.45 -4.94 -2.73
N TYR A 132 -0.66 -4.10 -3.75
CA TYR A 132 -0.12 -2.74 -3.77
C TYR A 132 -0.83 -1.83 -2.76
N THR A 133 -2.15 -1.98 -2.56
CA THR A 133 -2.88 -1.28 -1.48
C THR A 133 -2.28 -1.58 -0.11
N ASP A 134 -2.03 -2.86 0.18
CA ASP A 134 -1.43 -3.29 1.44
C ASP A 134 -0.04 -2.70 1.66
N LEU A 135 0.76 -2.60 0.58
CA LEU A 135 2.09 -1.99 0.64
C LEU A 135 2.00 -0.47 0.89
N LEU A 136 1.10 0.23 0.20
CA LEU A 136 0.86 1.67 0.38
C LEU A 136 0.48 2.01 1.82
N LEU A 137 -0.42 1.24 2.43
CA LEU A 137 -0.85 1.42 3.82
C LEU A 137 0.28 1.23 4.85
N LEU A 138 1.36 0.56 4.45
CA LEU A 138 2.53 0.32 5.29
C LEU A 138 3.69 1.27 4.97
N SER A 139 3.55 2.15 3.97
CA SER A 139 4.62 3.02 3.51
C SER A 139 4.55 4.39 4.16
N ASP A 140 5.72 5.00 4.40
CA ASP A 140 5.81 6.43 4.65
C ASP A 140 5.57 7.16 3.33
N LEU A 141 4.46 7.90 3.26
CA LEU A 141 4.06 8.66 2.08
C LEU A 141 4.26 10.17 2.25
N ASP A 142 4.82 10.62 3.39
CA ASP A 142 5.24 12.02 3.56
C ASP A 142 6.39 12.39 2.62
N HIS A 143 7.07 11.39 2.06
CA HIS A 143 8.17 11.50 1.12
C HIS A 143 7.86 10.85 -0.24
N GLU A 144 6.57 10.69 -0.57
CA GLU A 144 6.16 10.06 -1.82
C GLU A 144 6.69 10.78 -3.07
N VAL A 145 7.02 10.01 -4.10
CA VAL A 145 7.57 10.54 -5.37
C VAL A 145 6.84 9.96 -6.57
N HIS A 146 6.58 8.64 -6.57
CA HIS A 146 6.09 7.90 -7.74
C HIS A 146 4.67 7.34 -7.55
N GLN A 147 4.18 7.30 -6.31
CA GLN A 147 2.96 6.61 -5.91
C GLN A 147 1.73 7.17 -6.62
N ALA A 148 1.62 8.50 -6.71
CA ALA A 148 0.52 9.15 -7.42
C ALA A 148 0.47 8.70 -8.90
N TYR A 149 1.59 8.84 -9.61
CA TYR A 149 1.72 8.43 -11.01
C TYR A 149 1.46 6.93 -11.23
N GLN A 150 1.94 6.06 -10.35
CA GLN A 150 1.69 4.62 -10.44
C GLN A 150 0.20 4.29 -10.27
N ILE A 151 -0.48 4.93 -9.33
CA ILE A 151 -1.92 4.76 -9.11
C ILE A 151 -2.71 5.25 -10.33
N GLU A 152 -2.32 6.37 -10.94
CA GLU A 152 -2.91 6.86 -12.19
C GLU A 152 -2.80 5.80 -13.29
N ARG A 153 -1.60 5.24 -13.54
CA ARG A 153 -1.41 4.17 -14.52
C ARG A 153 -2.26 2.93 -14.23
N ILE A 154 -2.37 2.53 -12.96
CA ILE A 154 -3.19 1.38 -12.54
C ILE A 154 -4.68 1.63 -12.83
N ILE A 155 -5.18 2.84 -12.56
CA ILE A 155 -6.56 3.24 -12.85
C ILE A 155 -6.79 3.35 -14.37
N GLU A 156 -5.84 3.90 -15.12
CA GLU A 156 -5.93 3.96 -16.59
C GLU A 156 -6.02 2.56 -17.21
N GLN A 157 -5.25 1.61 -16.69
CA GLN A 157 -5.20 0.23 -17.19
C GLN A 157 -6.46 -0.57 -16.87
N HIS A 158 -7.00 -0.44 -15.65
CA HIS A 158 -8.08 -1.31 -15.15
C HIS A 158 -9.42 -0.62 -14.95
N GLY A 159 -9.45 0.71 -15.02
CA GLY A 159 -10.59 1.56 -14.70
C GLY A 159 -10.93 1.57 -13.20
N PHE A 160 -12.09 2.14 -12.87
CA PHE A 160 -12.66 2.13 -11.52
C PHE A 160 -13.30 0.77 -11.22
N THR A 161 -12.49 -0.14 -10.69
CA THR A 161 -12.89 -1.43 -10.14
C THR A 161 -13.05 -1.33 -8.63
N LYS A 162 -13.56 -2.39 -7.98
CA LYS A 162 -13.65 -2.41 -6.52
C LYS A 162 -12.29 -2.22 -5.86
N ASP A 163 -11.21 -2.77 -6.42
CA ASP A 163 -9.90 -2.71 -5.78
C ASP A 163 -9.19 -1.39 -6.07
N THR A 164 -9.32 -0.81 -7.26
CA THR A 164 -8.77 0.54 -7.54
C THR A 164 -9.51 1.63 -6.77
N LEU A 165 -10.81 1.47 -6.51
CA LEU A 165 -11.55 2.35 -5.62
C LEU A 165 -11.08 2.24 -4.16
N LYS A 166 -10.68 1.05 -3.69
CA LYS A 166 -10.08 0.91 -2.35
C LYS A 166 -8.74 1.63 -2.27
N ILE A 167 -7.90 1.56 -3.30
CA ILE A 167 -6.66 2.36 -3.36
C ILE A 167 -6.99 3.84 -3.19
N LEU A 168 -7.93 4.38 -3.99
CA LEU A 168 -8.30 5.80 -3.89
C LEU A 168 -8.87 6.16 -2.51
N ALA A 169 -9.64 5.27 -1.89
CA ALA A 169 -10.15 5.49 -0.55
C ALA A 169 -9.02 5.56 0.49
N CYS A 170 -8.04 4.66 0.43
CA CYS A 170 -6.84 4.70 1.27
C CYS A 170 -6.00 5.97 0.99
N ARG A 171 -5.86 6.35 -0.28
CA ARG A 171 -5.18 7.59 -0.71
C ARG A 171 -5.86 8.86 -0.19
N ALA A 172 -7.17 8.87 -0.03
CA ALA A 172 -7.85 10.02 0.56
C ALA A 172 -7.73 10.08 2.09
N THR A 173 -7.12 9.06 2.73
CA THR A 173 -7.21 8.85 4.17
C THR A 173 -5.85 8.47 4.78
N THR A 174 -5.61 7.19 5.00
CA THR A 174 -4.48 6.66 5.79
C THR A 174 -3.19 6.58 4.99
N ALA A 175 -3.30 6.38 3.69
CA ALA A 175 -2.20 6.43 2.75
C ALA A 175 -2.19 7.76 1.97
N ASN A 176 -2.49 8.89 2.63
CA ASN A 176 -2.63 10.19 1.95
C ASN A 176 -1.32 10.77 1.43
N GLY A 177 -0.26 10.75 2.25
CA GLY A 177 1.00 11.38 1.87
C GLY A 177 0.84 12.85 1.51
N GLN A 178 1.66 13.33 0.56
CA GLN A 178 1.67 14.73 0.14
C GLN A 178 0.53 15.08 -0.84
N CYS A 179 0.09 14.12 -1.64
CA CYS A 179 -0.76 14.37 -2.82
C CYS A 179 -2.07 13.56 -2.83
N GLY A 180 -2.37 12.76 -1.81
CA GLY A 180 -3.49 11.81 -1.85
C GLY A 180 -4.87 12.44 -1.98
N GLU A 181 -5.15 13.48 -1.19
CA GLU A 181 -6.39 14.24 -1.27
C GLU A 181 -6.56 14.91 -2.65
N ASP A 182 -5.54 15.60 -3.13
CA ASP A 182 -5.55 16.26 -4.44
C ASP A 182 -5.71 15.25 -5.58
N GLN A 183 -5.06 14.09 -5.48
CA GLN A 183 -5.18 13.02 -6.45
C GLN A 183 -6.62 12.50 -6.55
N VAL A 184 -7.27 12.29 -5.40
CA VAL A 184 -8.66 11.79 -5.36
C VAL A 184 -9.62 12.88 -5.84
N GLU A 185 -9.37 14.14 -5.50
CA GLU A 185 -10.15 15.27 -6.02
C GLU A 185 -10.06 15.40 -7.54
N GLY A 186 -8.88 15.14 -8.11
CA GLY A 186 -8.64 15.11 -9.55
C GLY A 186 -9.58 14.16 -10.29
N TYR A 187 -10.00 13.06 -9.64
CA TYR A 187 -10.93 12.07 -10.19
C TYR A 187 -12.40 12.32 -9.86
N HIS A 188 -12.76 13.44 -9.20
CA HIS A 188 -14.11 13.65 -8.70
C HIS A 188 -15.17 13.51 -9.81
N SER A 189 -14.94 14.10 -10.99
CA SER A 189 -15.91 14.05 -12.08
C SER A 189 -16.08 12.63 -12.63
N GLU A 190 -14.99 11.90 -12.87
CA GLU A 190 -15.03 10.53 -13.37
C GLU A 190 -15.61 9.55 -12.34
N LEU A 191 -15.35 9.76 -11.04
CA LEU A 191 -15.95 8.99 -9.95
C LEU A 191 -17.46 9.19 -9.91
N MET A 192 -17.94 10.43 -10.00
CA MET A 192 -19.38 10.73 -10.01
C MET A 192 -20.09 10.14 -11.23
N GLU A 193 -19.46 10.18 -12.40
CA GLU A 193 -19.97 9.49 -13.59
C GLU A 193 -20.01 7.97 -13.37
N THR A 194 -18.91 7.39 -12.87
CA THR A 194 -18.80 5.96 -12.57
C THR A 194 -19.88 5.51 -11.60
N PHE A 195 -20.13 6.27 -10.54
CA PHE A 195 -21.12 5.99 -9.51
C PHE A 195 -22.55 6.14 -10.02
N THR A 196 -22.79 7.01 -10.99
CA THR A 196 -24.08 7.10 -11.67
C THR A 196 -24.34 5.84 -12.51
N GLN A 197 -23.30 5.34 -13.19
CA GLN A 197 -23.39 4.13 -14.03
C GLN A 197 -23.39 2.83 -13.21
N LYS A 198 -22.70 2.82 -12.07
CA LYS A 198 -22.47 1.66 -11.19
C LYS A 198 -22.68 2.05 -9.71
N PRO A 199 -23.93 2.25 -9.26
CA PRO A 199 -24.23 2.76 -7.91
C PRO A 199 -23.71 1.86 -6.77
N GLU A 200 -23.51 0.57 -7.03
CA GLU A 200 -22.94 -0.37 -6.07
C GLU A 200 -21.48 -0.07 -5.72
N LEU A 201 -20.75 0.64 -6.59
CA LEU A 201 -19.35 1.01 -6.37
C LEU A 201 -19.18 2.20 -5.43
N VAL A 202 -20.21 3.05 -5.30
CA VAL A 202 -20.22 4.16 -4.32
C VAL A 202 -19.89 3.62 -2.94
N GLY A 203 -20.63 2.57 -2.52
CA GLY A 203 -20.47 1.96 -1.22
C GLY A 203 -19.08 1.37 -1.01
N VAL A 204 -18.41 0.87 -2.05
CA VAL A 204 -17.04 0.37 -1.94
C VAL A 204 -16.09 1.50 -1.59
N PHE A 205 -16.16 2.62 -2.31
CA PHE A 205 -15.29 3.76 -2.08
C PHE A 205 -15.54 4.40 -0.71
N ILE A 206 -16.78 4.86 -0.45
CA ILE A 206 -17.07 5.67 0.74
C ILE A 206 -16.96 4.85 2.04
N ASN A 207 -17.38 3.57 2.05
CA ASN A 207 -17.30 2.77 3.26
C ASN A 207 -15.86 2.35 3.56
N THR A 208 -15.02 2.17 2.53
CA THR A 208 -13.59 1.95 2.75
C THR A 208 -12.97 3.20 3.36
N ALA A 209 -13.24 4.39 2.81
CA ALA A 209 -12.69 5.64 3.33
C ALA A 209 -13.15 5.91 4.77
N ALA A 210 -14.43 5.71 5.07
CA ALA A 210 -14.96 5.87 6.42
C ALA A 210 -14.39 4.85 7.41
N ALA A 211 -14.20 3.59 6.99
CA ALA A 211 -13.52 2.60 7.81
C ALA A 211 -12.10 3.06 8.14
N GLU A 212 -11.32 3.46 7.14
CA GLU A 212 -9.93 3.93 7.33
C GLU A 212 -9.84 5.15 8.25
N VAL A 213 -10.71 6.14 8.07
CA VAL A 213 -10.80 7.33 8.93
C VAL A 213 -11.11 6.92 10.37
N THR A 214 -12.10 6.05 10.57
CA THR A 214 -12.56 5.70 11.92
C THR A 214 -11.63 4.73 12.66
N SER A 215 -10.96 3.81 11.97
CA SER A 215 -10.06 2.84 12.60
C SER A 215 -8.68 3.41 12.93
N ASN A 216 -8.15 4.29 12.07
CA ASN A 216 -6.77 4.76 12.22
C ASN A 216 -6.65 6.10 12.95
N ASN A 217 -7.74 6.86 13.07
CA ASN A 217 -7.78 8.13 13.79
C ASN A 217 -8.55 8.02 15.11
N PHE A 218 -8.34 6.91 15.85
CA PHE A 218 -9.02 6.64 17.11
C PHE A 218 -8.84 7.76 18.14
N ASN A 219 -7.68 8.42 18.12
CA ASN A 219 -7.34 9.53 19.03
C ASN A 219 -7.63 10.92 18.45
N ALA A 220 -8.12 11.01 17.20
CA ALA A 220 -8.48 12.29 16.62
C ALA A 220 -9.74 12.87 17.27
N GLU A 221 -9.86 14.19 17.24
CA GLU A 221 -11.04 14.90 17.70
C GLU A 221 -12.27 14.54 16.85
N ASP A 222 -13.45 14.53 17.47
CA ASP A 222 -14.69 14.13 16.79
C ASP A 222 -14.99 15.01 15.58
N ASP A 223 -14.66 16.30 15.68
CA ASP A 223 -14.81 17.28 14.60
C ASP A 223 -13.98 16.91 13.36
N TYR A 224 -12.76 16.38 13.54
CA TYR A 224 -11.92 15.93 12.42
C TYR A 224 -12.55 14.75 11.68
N ILE A 225 -13.05 13.77 12.42
CA ILE A 225 -13.72 12.60 11.82
C ILE A 225 -14.97 13.03 11.08
N GLN A 226 -15.79 13.88 11.70
CA GLN A 226 -17.00 14.42 11.10
C GLN A 226 -16.70 15.18 9.81
N GLU A 227 -15.69 16.04 9.81
CA GLU A 227 -15.24 16.78 8.61
C GLU A 227 -14.85 15.82 7.48
N LYS A 228 -14.07 14.78 7.78
CA LYS A 228 -13.67 13.78 6.76
C LYS A 228 -14.87 12.99 6.23
N LEU A 229 -15.79 12.56 7.10
CA LEU A 229 -17.02 11.89 6.66
C LEU A 229 -17.86 12.80 5.77
N GLU A 230 -18.02 14.07 6.14
CA GLU A 230 -18.72 15.07 5.33
C GLU A 230 -18.06 15.26 3.96
N ALA A 231 -16.72 15.32 3.91
CA ALA A 231 -15.96 15.40 2.67
C ALA A 231 -16.23 14.21 1.73
N PHE A 232 -16.32 12.98 2.25
CA PHE A 232 -16.68 11.80 1.45
C PHE A 232 -18.17 11.71 1.10
N SER A 233 -19.03 12.33 1.91
CA SER A 233 -20.47 12.31 1.71
C SER A 233 -20.91 12.96 0.39
N LYS A 234 -20.06 13.81 -0.22
CA LYS A 234 -20.31 14.46 -1.53
C LYS A 234 -20.50 13.47 -2.66
N TYR A 235 -19.91 12.27 -2.54
CA TYR A 235 -20.06 11.18 -3.51
C TYR A 235 -21.41 10.46 -3.40
N ILE A 236 -22.23 10.79 -2.39
CA ILE A 236 -23.61 10.34 -2.28
C ILE A 236 -24.53 11.45 -2.80
N THR A 237 -25.18 11.23 -3.94
CA THR A 237 -26.08 12.21 -4.57
C THR A 237 -27.40 12.39 -3.83
N ASP A 238 -27.94 11.31 -3.25
CA ASP A 238 -29.20 11.33 -2.50
C ASP A 238 -29.00 11.89 -1.07
N ALA A 239 -29.68 12.99 -0.76
CA ALA A 239 -29.50 13.70 0.51
C ALA A 239 -29.90 12.86 1.74
N HIS A 240 -30.96 12.06 1.65
CA HIS A 240 -31.41 11.23 2.78
C HIS A 240 -30.42 10.11 3.06
N ARG A 241 -29.94 9.42 2.02
CA ARG A 241 -28.88 8.42 2.13
C ARG A 241 -27.59 9.02 2.65
N ARG A 242 -27.26 10.26 2.26
CA ARG A 242 -26.09 10.99 2.74
C ARG A 242 -26.15 11.19 4.26
N THR A 243 -27.24 11.77 4.77
CA THR A 243 -27.43 11.97 6.22
C THR A 243 -27.38 10.65 6.97
N GLY A 244 -28.14 9.64 6.53
CA GLY A 244 -28.14 8.34 7.21
C GLY A 244 -26.78 7.63 7.19
N TRP A 245 -25.98 7.82 6.14
CA TRP A 245 -24.63 7.28 6.05
C TRP A 245 -23.68 7.95 7.04
N ILE A 246 -23.70 9.29 7.14
CA ILE A 246 -22.89 10.03 8.13
C ILE A 246 -23.26 9.57 9.54
N ASP A 247 -24.54 9.56 9.88
CA ASP A 247 -25.02 9.13 11.20
C ASP A 247 -24.57 7.71 11.55
N THR A 248 -24.57 6.80 10.58
CA THR A 248 -24.14 5.41 10.78
C THR A 248 -22.67 5.34 11.20
N TRP A 249 -21.78 6.06 10.52
CA TRP A 249 -20.34 6.00 10.78
C TRP A 249 -19.93 6.77 12.03
N THR A 250 -20.58 7.90 12.32
CA THR A 250 -20.38 8.65 13.58
C THR A 250 -20.75 7.77 14.79
N ASN A 251 -21.91 7.11 14.75
CA ASN A 251 -22.33 6.19 15.83
C ASN A 251 -21.48 4.91 15.91
N SER A 252 -21.01 4.38 14.76
CA SER A 252 -20.17 3.18 14.73
C SER A 252 -18.82 3.41 15.40
N ARG A 253 -18.27 4.63 15.30
CA ARG A 253 -17.05 5.02 16.02
C ARG A 253 -17.28 5.06 17.53
N GLU A 254 -18.41 5.60 18.00
CA GLU A 254 -18.73 5.59 19.44
C GLU A 254 -18.75 4.16 19.98
N TYR A 255 -19.35 3.22 19.24
CA TYR A 255 -19.35 1.80 19.60
C TYR A 255 -17.93 1.19 19.60
N ALA A 256 -17.10 1.50 18.60
CA ALA A 256 -15.72 1.04 18.54
C ALA A 256 -14.84 1.64 19.66
N LEU A 257 -15.04 2.92 19.99
CA LEU A 257 -14.39 3.63 21.10
C LEU A 257 -14.77 3.01 22.45
N ASP A 258 -16.05 2.75 22.66
CA ASP A 258 -16.54 2.12 23.90
C ASP A 258 -16.01 0.69 24.05
N LEU A 259 -16.01 -0.10 22.97
CA LEU A 259 -15.36 -1.41 22.99
C LEU A 259 -13.87 -1.27 23.35
N ALA A 260 -13.10 -0.45 22.66
CA ALA A 260 -11.67 -0.27 22.95
C ALA A 260 -11.40 0.26 24.37
N ARG A 261 -12.26 1.13 24.93
CA ARG A 261 -12.19 1.59 26.33
C ARG A 261 -12.46 0.46 27.33
N LEU A 262 -13.49 -0.36 27.09
CA LEU A 262 -13.79 -1.54 27.92
C LEU A 262 -12.64 -2.55 27.90
N ARG A 263 -12.02 -2.75 26.73
CA ARG A 263 -10.82 -3.59 26.54
C ARG A 263 -9.64 -3.07 27.34
N ALA A 264 -9.38 -1.77 27.30
CA ALA A 264 -8.30 -1.13 28.06
C ALA A 264 -8.52 -1.19 29.59
N GLN A 265 -9.77 -1.31 30.04
CA GLN A 265 -10.14 -1.47 31.44
C GLN A 265 -10.11 -2.94 31.92
N GLY A 266 -9.75 -3.89 31.05
CA GLY A 266 -9.70 -5.31 31.39
C GLY A 266 -11.08 -5.96 31.54
N ILE A 267 -12.13 -5.32 31.03
CA ILE A 267 -13.50 -5.82 31.08
C ILE A 267 -13.77 -6.55 29.77
N TYR A 268 -13.55 -7.87 29.75
CA TYR A 268 -14.04 -8.72 28.66
C TYR A 268 -14.98 -9.80 29.22
N ASP A 269 -16.22 -9.76 28.76
CA ASP A 269 -17.11 -10.92 28.75
C ASP A 269 -17.03 -11.52 27.34
N TYR A 270 -16.56 -12.76 27.26
CA TYR A 270 -16.55 -13.55 26.03
C TYR A 270 -17.96 -14.07 25.78
N THR A 271 -18.81 -13.34 25.07
CA THR A 271 -19.90 -13.93 24.29
C THR A 271 -20.44 -12.91 23.29
N LEU A 272 -20.15 -13.09 22.00
CA LEU A 272 -21.01 -12.60 20.92
C LEU A 272 -21.09 -13.70 19.87
N GLU A 273 -22.23 -14.41 19.90
CA GLU A 273 -22.87 -15.01 18.72
C GLU A 273 -23.42 -13.90 17.80
#